data_AF-A0A6J4GLS8-F1
#
_entry.id   AF-A0A6J4GLS8-F1
#
_cell.length_a   1.000
_cell.length_b   1.000
_cell.length_c   1.000
_cell.angle_alpha   90.00
_cell.angle_beta   90.00
_cell.angle_gamma   90.00
#
_symmetry.space_group_name_H-M   'P 1'
#
loop_
_entity.id
_entity.type
_entity.pdbx_description
1 polymer ?
#
loop_
_entity_poly.entity_id
_entity_poly.type
_entity_poly.pdbx_seq_one_letter_code
_entity_poly.pdbx_strand_id
1 'polypeptide(L)'
;MQIKFILSILFIFFSLSIFNMNKSKSSRDTIQNEEKYSNESIQLKTERVEKKRKSLFWKLPHKKIIITDRVITTDRKLIVKTRSIHICSLDACDTRKFRRIKIIKNEIWIFRYNADPEKAIIKRYDSYGKFLSTENWDQKKSFEDY
;
A
#
# COMPACT_ATOMS: atom_id res chain seq x y z
N MET A 1 22.38 8.06 52.59
CA MET A 1 22.37 7.36 51.28
C MET A 1 20.94 7.21 50.77
N GLN A 2 20.24 8.31 50.49
CA GLN A 2 18.85 8.29 49.97
C GLN A 2 18.60 9.33 48.86
N ILE A 3 19.55 10.23 48.59
CA ILE A 3 19.40 11.29 47.59
C ILE A 3 19.71 10.79 46.16
N LYS A 4 20.45 9.69 46.01
CA LYS A 4 20.80 9.13 44.68
C LYS A 4 19.68 8.35 43.99
N PHE A 5 18.62 7.96 44.70
CA PHE A 5 17.53 7.15 44.16
C PHE A 5 16.41 7.98 43.49
N ILE A 6 16.33 9.29 43.80
CA ILE A 6 15.28 10.17 43.25
C ILE A 6 15.66 10.67 41.84
N LEU A 7 16.97 10.78 41.55
CA LEU A 7 17.43 11.22 40.22
C LEU A 7 17.16 10.20 39.11
N SER A 8 17.06 8.90 39.42
CA SER A 8 16.83 7.87 38.39
C SER A 8 15.37 7.80 37.92
N ILE A 9 14.41 8.32 38.71
CA ILE A 9 12.98 8.26 38.37
C ILE A 9 12.58 9.39 37.41
N LEU A 10 13.25 10.54 37.48
CA LEU A 10 13.01 11.67 36.57
C LEU A 10 13.50 11.41 35.13
N PHE A 11 14.49 10.55 34.93
CA PHE A 11 15.03 10.25 33.60
C PHE A 11 14.12 9.32 32.78
N ILE A 12 13.21 8.57 33.41
CA ILE A 12 12.28 7.65 32.73
C ILE A 12 11.12 8.41 32.07
N PHE A 13 10.72 9.56 32.61
CA PHE A 13 9.62 10.35 32.02
C PHE A 13 10.05 11.17 30.79
N PHE A 14 11.32 11.53 30.67
CA PHE A 14 11.82 12.33 29.54
C PHE A 14 12.04 11.52 28.25
N SER A 15 12.13 10.19 28.34
CA SER A 15 12.31 9.33 27.15
C SER A 15 10.97 8.94 26.50
N LEU A 16 9.84 9.09 27.19
CA LEU A 16 8.52 8.77 26.63
C LEU A 16 7.94 9.89 25.75
N SER A 17 8.40 11.14 25.90
CA SER A 17 7.89 12.29 25.15
C SER A 17 8.50 12.45 23.74
N ILE A 18 9.56 11.70 23.40
CA ILE A 18 10.23 11.80 22.09
C ILE A 18 9.60 10.88 21.03
N PHE A 19 8.69 9.97 21.42
CA PHE A 19 8.05 9.04 20.47
C PHE A 19 6.87 9.61 19.67
N ASN A 20 6.60 10.93 19.78
CA ASN A 20 5.41 11.56 19.18
C ASN A 20 5.70 12.60 18.10
N MET A 21 6.81 12.45 17.36
CA MET A 21 7.07 13.32 16.22
C MET A 21 7.74 12.53 15.08
N ASN A 22 6.90 11.95 14.22
CA ASN A 22 7.11 11.86 12.76
C ASN A 22 6.00 11.02 12.11
N LYS A 23 4.90 11.68 11.72
CA LYS A 23 4.26 11.34 10.45
C LYS A 23 3.75 12.62 9.79
N SER A 24 4.38 12.88 8.65
CA SER A 24 4.22 13.97 7.70
C SER A 24 2.81 14.56 7.57
N LYS A 25 2.77 15.90 7.48
CA LYS A 25 1.67 16.65 6.86
C LYS A 25 1.37 16.04 5.48
N SER A 26 0.16 15.50 5.29
CA SER A 26 -0.34 15.22 3.95
C SER A 26 -0.69 16.55 3.31
N SER A 27 -0.04 16.86 2.19
CA SER A 27 -0.38 17.98 1.32
C SER A 27 -1.86 17.91 0.91
N ARG A 28 -2.52 19.06 0.94
CA ARG A 28 -3.77 19.29 0.21
C ARG A 28 -3.43 19.76 -1.21
N ASP A 29 -4.44 19.61 -2.06
CA ASP A 29 -4.62 20.17 -3.41
C ASP A 29 -3.94 19.34 -4.52
N THR A 30 -4.68 18.76 -5.48
CA THR A 30 -5.53 19.49 -6.45
C THR A 30 -6.87 18.78 -6.73
N ILE A 31 -7.97 19.50 -6.52
CA ILE A 31 -9.28 19.19 -7.09
C ILE A 31 -9.25 19.63 -8.56
N GLN A 32 -9.39 18.70 -9.49
CA GLN A 32 -9.82 19.00 -10.85
C GLN A 32 -11.21 18.40 -11.05
N ASN A 33 -12.21 19.28 -10.97
CA ASN A 33 -13.58 19.01 -11.40
C ASN A 33 -13.62 19.09 -12.93
N GLU A 34 -14.03 18.01 -13.57
CA GLU A 34 -14.78 18.06 -14.83
C GLU A 34 -16.00 17.14 -14.67
N GLU A 35 -17.19 17.74 -14.79
CA GLU A 35 -18.50 17.07 -14.91
C GLU A 35 -18.48 16.12 -16.12
N LYS A 36 -19.08 14.92 -16.15
CA LYS A 36 -20.46 14.54 -15.80
C LYS A 36 -20.53 13.01 -15.81
N TYR A 37 -20.86 12.38 -14.68
CA TYR A 37 -21.63 11.12 -14.55
C TYR A 37 -21.87 10.95 -13.04
N SER A 38 -23.06 10.50 -12.64
CA SER A 38 -23.51 10.49 -11.23
C SER A 38 -22.46 9.86 -10.31
N ASN A 39 -21.94 10.68 -9.38
CA ASN A 39 -20.85 10.40 -8.45
C ASN A 39 -21.15 9.24 -7.49
N GLU A 40 -21.09 8.00 -7.97
CA GLU A 40 -20.81 6.88 -7.08
C GLU A 40 -19.34 6.97 -6.66
N SER A 41 -19.10 7.48 -5.45
CA SER A 41 -17.75 7.57 -4.91
C SER A 41 -17.17 6.17 -4.70
N ILE A 42 -16.21 5.79 -5.54
CA ILE A 42 -15.42 4.56 -5.35
C ILE A 42 -14.32 4.79 -4.32
N GLN A 43 -14.19 3.86 -3.38
CA GLN A 43 -13.20 3.91 -2.31
C GLN A 43 -12.24 2.72 -2.42
N LEU A 44 -10.94 2.99 -2.39
CA LEU A 44 -9.91 1.97 -2.28
C LEU A 44 -9.58 1.72 -0.81
N LYS A 45 -9.83 0.50 -0.33
CA LYS A 45 -9.37 0.03 0.99
C LYS A 45 -8.23 -0.95 0.81
N THR A 46 -7.12 -0.70 1.48
CA THR A 46 -5.96 -1.59 1.50
C THR A 46 -5.78 -2.17 2.90
N GLU A 47 -5.74 -3.49 2.98
CA GLU A 47 -5.36 -4.22 4.19
C GLU A 47 -3.95 -4.80 4.02
N ARG A 48 -3.10 -4.65 5.03
CA ARG A 48 -1.74 -5.21 5.05
C ARG A 48 -1.58 -6.15 6.24
N VAL A 49 -1.15 -7.38 5.95
CA VAL A 49 -0.88 -8.40 6.97
C VAL A 49 0.55 -8.89 6.83
N GLU A 50 1.30 -8.86 7.92
CA GLU A 50 2.67 -9.37 7.97
C GLU A 50 2.73 -10.70 8.72
N LYS A 51 3.42 -11.67 8.14
CA LYS A 51 3.64 -12.99 8.74
C LYS A 51 5.14 -13.29 8.76
N LYS A 52 5.67 -13.65 9.93
CA LYS A 52 7.02 -14.20 10.04
C LYS A 52 7.07 -15.52 9.26
N ARG A 53 8.11 -15.73 8.44
CA ARG A 53 8.41 -17.05 7.87
C ARG A 53 9.53 -17.70 8.67
N LYS A 54 9.51 -19.04 8.73
CA LYS A 54 10.67 -19.80 9.19
C LYS A 54 11.84 -19.48 8.26
N SER A 55 12.96 -19.01 8.83
CA SER A 55 14.23 -18.84 8.13
C SER A 55 15.12 -20.03 8.40
N LEU A 56 15.94 -20.40 7.41
CA LEU A 56 17.07 -21.29 7.63
C LEU A 56 18.19 -20.45 8.26
N PHE A 57 19.04 -21.06 9.10
CA PHE A 57 20.01 -20.32 9.91
C PHE A 57 21.07 -19.54 9.10
N TRP A 58 21.29 -19.90 7.84
CA TRP A 58 22.16 -19.18 6.90
C TRP A 58 21.41 -18.15 6.03
N LYS A 59 20.11 -17.91 6.25
CA LYS A 59 19.33 -16.88 5.54
C LYS A 59 18.84 -15.81 6.50
N LEU A 60 18.88 -14.57 6.04
CA LEU A 60 18.29 -13.45 6.75
C LEU A 60 16.80 -13.72 7.05
N PRO A 61 16.27 -13.22 8.18
CA PRO A 61 14.88 -13.37 8.51
C PRO A 61 14.01 -12.77 7.41
N HIS A 62 13.06 -13.55 6.90
CA HIS A 62 12.11 -13.10 5.89
C HIS A 62 10.72 -12.91 6.50
N LYS A 63 10.03 -11.85 6.07
CA LYS A 63 8.62 -11.58 6.34
C LYS A 63 7.83 -11.79 5.06
N LYS A 64 6.70 -12.47 5.18
CA LYS A 64 5.68 -12.54 4.14
C LYS A 64 4.68 -11.41 4.39
N ILE A 65 4.63 -10.46 3.47
CA ILE A 65 3.65 -9.38 3.50
C ILE A 65 2.54 -9.75 2.53
N ILE A 66 1.31 -9.70 3.01
CA ILE A 66 0.11 -9.96 2.22
C ILE A 66 -0.66 -8.65 2.18
N ILE A 67 -0.84 -8.12 0.98
CA ILE A 67 -1.62 -6.90 0.75
C ILE A 67 -2.92 -7.31 0.08
N THR A 68 -4.04 -6.84 0.59
CA THR A 68 -5.37 -7.08 0.03
C THR A 68 -5.99 -5.73 -0.28
N ASP A 69 -6.10 -5.42 -1.57
CA ASP A 69 -6.76 -4.22 -2.07
C ASP A 69 -8.21 -4.55 -2.39
N ARG A 70 -9.14 -3.69 -1.95
CA ARG A 70 -10.58 -3.79 -2.19
C ARG A 70 -11.09 -2.47 -2.71
N VAL A 71 -11.75 -2.48 -3.86
CA VAL A 71 -12.50 -1.33 -4.37
C VAL A 71 -13.96 -1.51 -4.01
N ILE A 72 -14.50 -0.52 -3.32
CA ILE A 72 -15.81 -0.58 -2.69
C ILE A 72 -16.59 0.69 -3.09
N THR A 73 -17.86 0.52 -3.45
CA THR A 73 -18.78 1.64 -3.71
C THR A 73 -19.24 2.27 -2.39
N THR A 74 -19.81 3.48 -2.43
CA THR A 74 -20.45 4.15 -1.28
C THR A 74 -21.38 3.20 -0.49
N ASP A 75 -22.13 2.35 -1.20
CA ASP A 75 -23.07 1.37 -0.62
C ASP A 75 -22.40 0.14 0.01
N ARG A 76 -21.08 0.17 0.20
CA ARG A 76 -20.25 -0.93 0.71
C ARG A 76 -20.24 -2.18 -0.19
N LYS A 77 -20.73 -2.08 -1.42
CA LYS A 77 -20.65 -3.15 -2.42
C LYS A 77 -19.21 -3.31 -2.90
N LEU A 78 -18.72 -4.55 -2.89
CA LEU A 78 -17.39 -4.88 -3.40
C LEU A 78 -17.42 -4.95 -4.94
N ILE A 79 -16.58 -4.16 -5.59
CA ILE A 79 -16.42 -4.17 -7.06
C ILE A 79 -15.28 -5.11 -7.44
N VAL A 80 -14.10 -4.88 -6.87
CA VAL A 80 -12.88 -5.65 -7.17
C VAL A 80 -12.14 -5.96 -5.89
N LYS A 81 -11.56 -7.16 -5.81
CA LYS A 81 -10.63 -7.56 -4.75
C LYS A 81 -9.40 -8.20 -5.35
N THR A 82 -8.23 -7.69 -4.99
CA THR A 82 -6.95 -8.24 -5.39
C THR A 82 -6.12 -8.56 -4.16
N ARG A 83 -5.41 -9.69 -4.21
CA ARG A 83 -4.48 -10.10 -3.17
C ARG A 83 -3.09 -10.24 -3.74
N SER A 84 -2.14 -9.51 -3.19
CA SER A 84 -0.73 -9.61 -3.53
C SER A 84 0.07 -10.12 -2.35
N ILE A 85 1.09 -10.92 -2.68
CA ILE A 85 1.99 -11.54 -1.72
C ILE A 85 3.39 -11.08 -2.08
N HIS A 86 4.08 -10.53 -1.09
CA HIS A 86 5.44 -10.06 -1.16
C HIS A 86 6.27 -10.78 -0.10
N ILE A 87 7.52 -11.09 -0.44
CA ILE A 87 8.50 -11.62 0.48
C ILE A 87 9.56 -10.54 0.64
N CYS A 88 9.80 -10.13 1.87
CA CYS A 88 10.87 -9.20 2.21
C CYS A 88 11.83 -9.88 3.17
N SER A 89 13.14 -9.77 2.92
CA SER A 89 14.15 -9.93 3.97
C SER A 89 14.18 -8.69 4.86
N LEU A 90 15.00 -8.74 5.91
CA LEU A 90 15.30 -7.59 6.77
C LEU A 90 15.91 -6.43 5.98
N ASP A 91 16.73 -6.74 4.97
CA ASP A 91 17.54 -5.76 4.26
C ASP A 91 16.98 -5.40 2.87
N ALA A 92 16.01 -6.17 2.35
CA ALA A 92 15.43 -5.93 1.04
C ALA A 92 13.99 -6.46 0.93
N CYS A 93 13.12 -5.66 0.32
CA CYS A 93 11.84 -6.13 -0.21
C CYS A 93 11.98 -6.38 -1.70
N ASP A 94 11.31 -7.41 -2.22
CA ASP A 94 11.20 -7.58 -3.68
C ASP A 94 10.35 -6.43 -4.25
N THR A 95 11.01 -5.43 -4.85
CA THR A 95 10.40 -4.21 -5.39
C THR A 95 10.14 -4.27 -6.89
N ARG A 96 10.47 -5.39 -7.56
CA ARG A 96 10.56 -5.48 -9.03
C ARG A 96 9.35 -4.87 -9.74
N LYS A 97 8.13 -5.24 -9.36
CA LYS A 97 6.87 -4.53 -9.68
C LYS A 97 5.83 -4.87 -8.62
N PHE A 98 4.94 -3.94 -8.28
CA PHE A 98 3.91 -4.17 -7.26
C PHE A 98 2.56 -4.51 -7.88
N ARG A 99 1.99 -5.66 -7.49
CA ARG A 99 0.62 -6.03 -7.88
C ARG A 99 -0.37 -5.29 -6.98
N ARG A 100 -0.96 -4.20 -7.46
CA ARG A 100 -1.78 -3.27 -6.69
C ARG A 100 -2.93 -2.70 -7.52
N ILE A 101 -3.86 -2.05 -6.85
CA ILE A 101 -4.93 -1.27 -7.48
C ILE A 101 -4.64 0.23 -7.27
N LYS A 102 -4.86 1.04 -8.31
CA LYS A 102 -4.91 2.50 -8.23
C LYS A 102 -6.25 2.99 -8.80
N ILE A 103 -6.77 4.09 -8.27
CA ILE A 103 -7.95 4.76 -8.81
C ILE A 103 -7.46 6.04 -9.48
N ILE A 104 -7.71 6.19 -10.79
CA ILE A 104 -7.25 7.34 -11.59
C ILE A 104 -8.45 7.87 -12.37
N LYS A 105 -8.81 9.14 -12.16
CA LYS A 105 -9.92 9.82 -12.89
C LYS A 105 -11.20 8.97 -13.00
N ASN A 106 -11.58 8.31 -11.89
CA ASN A 106 -12.74 7.42 -11.78
C ASN A 106 -12.62 6.03 -12.43
N GLU A 107 -11.45 5.67 -12.96
CA GLU A 107 -11.15 4.32 -13.44
C GLU A 107 -10.42 3.51 -12.38
N ILE A 108 -10.68 2.20 -12.36
CA ILE A 108 -9.98 1.23 -11.53
C ILE A 108 -8.87 0.60 -12.35
N TRP A 109 -7.62 0.87 -11.97
CA TRP A 109 -6.43 0.35 -12.62
C TRP A 109 -5.84 -0.79 -11.80
N ILE A 110 -5.85 -1.99 -12.35
CA ILE A 110 -5.30 -3.18 -11.72
C ILE A 110 -3.96 -3.52 -12.36
N PHE A 111 -2.90 -3.29 -11.59
CA PHE A 111 -1.52 -3.59 -11.97
C PHE A 111 -1.24 -5.06 -11.64
N ARG A 112 -0.96 -5.85 -12.66
CA ARG A 112 -0.71 -7.29 -12.49
C ARG A 112 0.39 -7.80 -13.41
N TYR A 113 1.11 -8.78 -12.93
CA TYR A 113 2.00 -9.60 -13.71
C TYR A 113 1.91 -11.04 -13.19
N ASN A 114 2.25 -12.00 -14.05
CA ASN A 114 2.23 -13.41 -13.69
C ASN A 114 3.53 -13.78 -12.96
N ALA A 115 4.29 -14.75 -13.46
CA ALA A 115 5.61 -15.09 -12.94
C ALA A 115 6.66 -14.03 -13.32
N ASP A 116 6.49 -13.42 -14.50
CA ASP A 116 7.47 -12.53 -15.12
C ASP A 116 7.05 -11.05 -14.97
N PRO A 117 7.82 -10.22 -14.23
CA PRO A 117 7.57 -8.78 -14.10
C PRO A 117 7.72 -8.00 -15.41
N GLU A 118 8.44 -8.52 -16.41
CA GLU A 118 8.63 -7.84 -17.70
C GLU A 118 7.34 -7.87 -18.52
N LYS A 119 6.52 -8.91 -18.35
CA LYS A 119 5.20 -9.08 -18.98
C LYS A 119 4.07 -8.50 -18.14
N ALA A 120 4.35 -7.41 -17.44
CA ALA A 120 3.38 -6.74 -16.60
C ALA A 120 2.35 -5.98 -17.45
N ILE A 121 1.10 -6.05 -17.02
CA ILE A 121 -0.05 -5.43 -17.68
C ILE A 121 -0.89 -4.66 -16.68
N ILE A 122 -1.53 -3.62 -17.19
CA ILE A 122 -2.49 -2.79 -16.48
C ILE A 122 -3.85 -3.11 -17.07
N LYS A 123 -4.76 -3.61 -16.24
CA LYS A 123 -6.16 -3.76 -16.64
C LYS A 123 -6.96 -2.58 -16.13
N ARG A 124 -7.67 -1.91 -17.03
CA ARG A 124 -8.51 -0.77 -16.71
C ARG A 124 -9.97 -1.20 -16.67
N TYR A 125 -10.66 -0.73 -15.66
CA TYR A 125 -12.09 -0.93 -15.48
C TYR A 125 -12.73 0.43 -15.20
N ASP A 126 -14.01 0.55 -15.55
CA ASP A 126 -14.79 1.71 -15.12
C ASP A 126 -15.06 1.64 -13.59
N SER A 127 -15.70 2.68 -13.07
CA SER A 127 -16.09 2.77 -11.66
C SER A 127 -17.05 1.67 -11.21
N TYR A 128 -17.75 1.01 -12.14
CA TYR A 128 -18.72 -0.06 -11.89
C TYR A 128 -18.11 -1.46 -11.98
N GLY A 129 -16.83 -1.57 -12.39
CA GLY A 129 -16.13 -2.84 -12.56
C GLY A 129 -16.29 -3.47 -13.96
N LYS A 130 -16.82 -2.75 -14.94
CA LYS A 130 -16.83 -3.17 -16.34
C LYS A 130 -15.43 -2.99 -16.92
N PHE A 131 -14.96 -3.99 -17.63
CA PHE A 131 -13.66 -3.94 -18.28
C PHE A 131 -13.64 -2.91 -19.42
N LEU A 132 -12.61 -2.07 -19.45
CA LEU A 132 -12.39 -1.07 -20.49
C LEU A 132 -11.30 -1.52 -21.46
N SER A 133 -10.09 -1.74 -20.94
CA SER A 133 -8.94 -2.06 -21.79
C SER A 133 -7.82 -2.75 -20.99
N THR A 134 -6.85 -3.29 -21.73
CA THR A 134 -5.59 -3.77 -21.17
C THR A 134 -4.45 -3.02 -21.85
N GLU A 135 -3.50 -2.55 -21.06
CA GLU A 135 -2.30 -1.87 -21.52
C GLU A 135 -1.06 -2.60 -20.97
N ASN A 136 0.05 -2.51 -21.69
CA ASN A 136 1.33 -2.99 -21.17
C ASN A 136 1.85 -2.01 -20.10
N TRP A 137 2.30 -2.55 -18.97
CA TRP A 137 2.92 -1.74 -17.94
C TRP A 137 4.35 -1.39 -18.37
N ASP A 138 4.53 -0.14 -18.78
CA ASP A 138 5.82 0.44 -19.16
C ASP A 138 6.88 0.11 -18.10
N GLN A 139 7.95 -0.55 -18.53
CA GLN A 139 9.04 -0.97 -17.65
C GLN A 139 9.80 0.21 -17.05
N LYS A 140 9.76 1.38 -17.70
CA LYS A 140 10.43 2.59 -17.22
C LYS A 140 9.62 3.35 -16.18
N LYS A 141 8.31 3.08 -16.05
CA LYS A 141 7.43 3.77 -15.11
C LYS A 141 7.21 2.97 -13.84
N SER A 142 7.46 3.61 -12.71
CA SER A 142 7.13 3.09 -11.40
C SER A 142 5.61 3.06 -11.18
N PHE A 143 5.14 2.29 -10.19
CA PHE A 143 3.71 2.32 -9.80
C PHE A 143 3.27 3.70 -9.29
N GLU A 144 4.21 4.49 -8.75
CA GLU A 144 3.92 5.83 -8.22
C GLU A 144 3.73 6.86 -9.34
N ASP A 145 4.34 6.63 -10.50
CA ASP A 145 4.36 7.56 -11.64
C ASP A 145 3.02 7.63 -12.42
N TYR A 146 2.08 6.72 -12.16
CA TYR A 146 0.77 6.64 -12.82
C TYR A 146 -0.33 7.38 -12.09
#